data_AF-A0A9P7AFC6-F1
#
_entry.id   AF-A0A9P7AFC6-F1
#
_cell.length_a   1.000
_cell.length_b   1.000
_cell.length_c   1.000
_cell.angle_alpha   90.00
_cell.angle_beta   90.00
_cell.angle_gamma   90.00
#
_symmetry.space_group_name_H-M   'P 1'
#
loop_
_entity.id
_entity.type
_entity.pdbx_description
1 polymer ?
#
loop_
_entity_poly.entity_id
_entity_poly.type
_entity_poly.pdbx_seq_one_letter_code
_entity_poly.pdbx_strand_id
1 'polypeptide(L)'
;MQIPFLPLPPSFNPLCEASWSVLATQVESWLVDTIRDVRAPEWAWGCNAFWMAFIAANPDFPRGSWPNWNPKISLEGKFIESWTADNLTIPADSPLSQHILDEIRTSIWNDFQLIFPFPHTRSILFLYKLYL
;
A
#
# COMPACT_ATOMS: atom_id res chain seq x y z
N MET A 1 7.15 -14.44 13.64
CA MET A 1 6.06 -13.46 13.61
C MET A 1 5.12 -13.85 12.48
N GLN A 2 3.81 -13.94 12.72
CA GLN A 2 2.81 -14.21 11.69
C GLN A 2 2.28 -12.88 11.16
N ILE A 3 2.15 -12.74 9.84
CA ILE A 3 1.60 -11.55 9.18
C ILE A 3 0.11 -11.83 8.93
N PRO A 4 -0.83 -11.13 9.58
CA PRO A 4 -2.24 -11.55 9.61
C PRO A 4 -2.98 -11.37 8.28
N PHE A 5 -2.47 -10.52 7.39
CA PHE A 5 -3.05 -10.21 6.08
C PHE A 5 -2.36 -10.94 4.92
N LEU A 6 -1.35 -11.79 5.20
CA LEU A 6 -0.66 -12.60 4.20
C LEU A 6 -0.74 -14.11 4.50
N PRO A 7 -0.88 -14.97 3.48
CA PRO A 7 -1.12 -14.61 2.08
C PRO A 7 -2.49 -13.95 1.89
N LEU A 8 -2.64 -13.18 0.81
CA LEU A 8 -3.93 -12.59 0.47
C LEU A 8 -4.98 -13.69 0.26
N PRO A 9 -6.25 -13.44 0.64
CA PRO A 9 -7.30 -14.41 0.42
C PRO A 9 -7.51 -14.65 -1.10
N PRO A 10 -7.90 -15.85 -1.53
CA PRO A 10 -8.19 -16.14 -2.94
C PRO A 10 -9.29 -15.25 -3.56
N SER A 11 -10.11 -14.63 -2.72
CA SER A 11 -11.16 -13.69 -3.11
C SER A 11 -10.67 -12.24 -3.27
N PHE A 12 -9.39 -11.96 -3.02
CA PHE A 12 -8.85 -10.62 -3.19
C PHE A 12 -8.92 -10.22 -4.67
N ASN A 13 -9.61 -9.12 -4.96
CA ASN A 13 -9.73 -8.60 -6.32
C ASN A 13 -8.93 -7.29 -6.44
N PRO A 14 -7.84 -7.26 -7.23
CA PRO A 14 -7.01 -6.07 -7.36
C PRO A 14 -7.68 -4.91 -8.07
N LEU A 15 -8.80 -5.13 -8.78
CA LEU A 15 -9.58 -4.05 -9.37
C LEU A 15 -10.70 -3.55 -8.44
N CYS A 16 -10.92 -4.23 -7.31
CA CYS A 16 -11.97 -3.88 -6.36
C CYS A 16 -11.43 -2.97 -5.25
N GLU A 17 -11.98 -1.76 -5.17
CA GLU A 17 -11.68 -0.80 -4.11
C GLU A 17 -11.84 -1.39 -2.70
N ALA A 18 -12.95 -2.11 -2.47
CA ALA A 18 -13.25 -2.69 -1.17
C ALA A 18 -12.21 -3.74 -0.74
N SER A 19 -11.63 -4.49 -1.68
CA SER A 19 -10.55 -5.44 -1.38
C SER A 19 -9.31 -4.72 -0.85
N TRP A 20 -8.94 -3.61 -1.47
CA TRP A 20 -7.83 -2.77 -1.03
C TRP A 20 -8.10 -2.05 0.29
N SER A 21 -9.30 -1.53 0.50
CA SER A 21 -9.69 -0.88 1.76
C SER A 21 -9.59 -1.84 2.95
N VAL A 22 -10.07 -3.08 2.78
CA VAL A 22 -9.94 -4.13 3.80
C VAL A 22 -8.47 -4.43 4.08
N LEU A 23 -7.64 -4.55 3.04
CA LEU A 23 -6.20 -4.78 3.21
C LEU A 23 -5.52 -3.62 3.94
N ALA A 24 -5.77 -2.37 3.55
CA ALA A 24 -5.22 -1.18 4.19
C ALA A 24 -5.54 -1.17 5.69
N THR A 25 -6.79 -1.47 6.06
CA THR A 25 -7.23 -1.57 7.46
C THR A 25 -6.49 -2.66 8.24
N GLN A 26 -6.29 -3.84 7.62
CA GLN A 26 -5.57 -4.95 8.27
C GLN A 26 -4.09 -4.63 8.47
N VAL A 27 -3.44 -3.99 7.49
CA VAL A 27 -2.05 -3.57 7.59
C VAL A 27 -1.88 -2.48 8.65
N GLU A 28 -2.79 -1.50 8.68
CA GLU A 28 -2.79 -0.41 9.67
C GLU A 28 -2.90 -0.94 11.10
N SER A 29 -3.88 -1.80 11.38
CA SER A 29 -4.02 -2.42 12.70
C SER A 29 -2.77 -3.23 13.07
N TRP A 30 -2.21 -3.99 12.14
CA TRP A 30 -0.98 -4.75 12.40
C TRP A 30 0.21 -3.85 12.75
N LEU A 31 0.43 -2.76 11.99
CA LEU A 31 1.47 -1.77 12.30
C LEU A 31 1.29 -1.15 13.68
N VAL A 32 0.09 -0.61 13.94
CA VAL A 32 -0.19 0.20 15.13
C VAL A 32 -0.26 -0.65 16.40
N ASP A 33 -0.88 -1.83 16.31
CA ASP A 33 -1.20 -2.65 17.48
C ASP A 33 -0.09 -3.67 17.78
N THR A 34 0.55 -4.21 16.72
CA THR A 34 1.52 -5.32 16.84
C THR A 34 2.97 -4.85 16.74
N ILE A 35 3.34 -4.07 15.71
CA ILE A 35 4.76 -3.75 15.47
C ILE A 35 5.31 -2.75 16.50
N ARG A 36 4.51 -1.79 16.99
CA ARG A 36 4.75 -0.82 18.10
C ARG A 36 6.05 0.00 18.08
N ASP A 37 7.19 -0.60 17.75
CA ASP A 37 8.48 0.03 17.51
C ASP A 37 8.61 0.42 16.03
N VAL A 38 8.60 1.71 15.77
CA VAL A 38 8.75 2.29 14.42
C VAL A 38 10.13 2.08 13.81
N ARG A 39 11.12 1.63 14.59
CA ARG A 39 12.47 1.33 14.12
C ARG A 39 12.62 -0.12 13.68
N ALA A 40 11.62 -0.96 13.91
CA ALA A 40 11.63 -2.34 13.46
C ALA A 40 11.66 -2.38 11.92
N PRO A 41 12.44 -3.29 11.30
CA PRO A 41 12.41 -3.49 9.84
C PRO A 41 10.99 -3.73 9.30
N GLU A 42 10.14 -4.36 10.11
CA GLU A 42 8.73 -4.62 9.83
C GLU A 42 7.89 -3.36 9.67
N TRP A 43 8.24 -2.30 10.38
CA TRP A 43 7.57 -1.01 10.26
C TRP A 43 7.74 -0.45 8.85
N ALA A 44 8.98 -0.44 8.35
CA ALA A 44 9.30 0.16 7.05
C ALA A 44 8.55 -0.51 5.89
N TRP A 45 8.60 -1.84 5.79
CA TRP A 45 7.87 -2.53 4.71
C TRP A 45 6.36 -2.52 4.94
N GLY A 46 5.91 -2.54 6.20
CA GLY A 46 4.50 -2.45 6.54
C GLY A 46 3.88 -1.12 6.14
N CYS A 47 4.58 0.00 6.38
CA CYS A 47 4.16 1.32 5.90
C CYS A 47 4.07 1.36 4.38
N ASN A 48 5.02 0.74 3.67
CA ASN A 48 4.97 0.64 2.22
C ASN A 48 3.75 -0.17 1.74
N ALA A 49 3.46 -1.31 2.38
CA ALA A 49 2.27 -2.12 2.11
C ALA A 49 0.97 -1.34 2.38
N PHE A 50 0.93 -0.58 3.47
CA PHE A 50 -0.18 0.27 3.83
C PHE A 50 -0.43 1.30 2.73
N TRP A 51 0.59 2.05 2.31
CA TRP A 51 0.44 3.11 1.31
C TRP A 51 0.01 2.56 -0.05
N MET A 52 0.54 1.42 -0.47
CA MET A 52 0.07 0.73 -1.68
C MET A 52 -1.41 0.37 -1.58
N ALA A 53 -1.84 -0.25 -0.48
CA ALA A 53 -3.23 -0.64 -0.30
C ALA A 53 -4.17 0.58 -0.16
N PHE A 54 -3.74 1.60 0.57
CA PHE A 54 -4.50 2.82 0.79
C PHE A 54 -4.73 3.59 -0.51
N ILE A 55 -3.69 3.75 -1.34
CA ILE A 55 -3.79 4.44 -2.62
C ILE A 55 -4.58 3.61 -3.64
N ALA A 56 -4.44 2.29 -3.67
CA ALA A 56 -5.28 1.46 -4.54
C ALA A 56 -6.77 1.51 -4.16
N ALA A 57 -7.08 1.71 -2.87
CA ALA A 57 -8.43 2.00 -2.41
C ALA A 57 -8.86 3.45 -2.68
N ASN A 58 -7.94 4.40 -2.74
CA ASN A 58 -8.22 5.82 -2.93
C ASN A 58 -7.29 6.42 -4.00
N PRO A 59 -7.45 6.08 -5.30
CA PRO A 59 -6.46 6.45 -6.31
C PRO A 59 -6.37 7.95 -6.58
N ASP A 60 -7.35 8.72 -6.14
CA ASP A 60 -7.32 10.18 -6.25
C ASP A 60 -6.33 10.81 -5.25
N PHE A 61 -5.93 10.12 -4.17
CA PHE A 61 -5.01 10.64 -3.16
C PHE A 61 -3.71 11.20 -3.79
N PRO A 62 -3.18 12.34 -3.32
CA PRO A 62 -3.67 13.21 -2.25
C PRO A 62 -4.66 14.29 -2.77
N ARG A 63 -5.34 14.04 -3.89
CA ARG A 63 -6.40 14.88 -4.44
C ARG A 63 -7.76 14.28 -4.07
N GLY A 64 -8.78 15.13 -3.99
CA GLY A 64 -10.14 14.69 -3.65
C GLY A 64 -10.34 14.42 -2.15
N SER A 65 -11.10 13.36 -1.86
CA SER A 65 -11.49 12.99 -0.50
C SER A 65 -11.10 11.54 -0.23
N TRP A 66 -10.50 11.28 0.92
CA TRP A 66 -10.05 9.96 1.35
C TRP A 66 -10.31 9.81 2.85
N PRO A 67 -10.42 8.57 3.36
CA PRO A 67 -10.58 8.34 4.78
C PRO A 67 -9.32 8.76 5.55
N ASN A 68 -9.49 9.20 6.80
CA ASN A 68 -8.35 9.42 7.69
C ASN A 68 -7.61 8.10 7.95
N TRP A 69 -6.29 8.19 8.15
CA TRP A 69 -5.45 7.09 8.61
C TRP A 69 -4.79 7.43 9.94
N ASN A 70 -4.20 6.43 10.61
CA ASN A 70 -3.49 6.62 11.85
C ASN A 70 -2.21 7.46 11.63
N PRO A 71 -2.05 8.61 12.32
CA PRO A 71 -0.94 9.54 12.09
C PRO A 71 0.43 8.97 12.49
N LYS A 72 0.48 7.82 13.17
CA LYS A 72 1.75 7.11 13.38
C LYS A 72 2.37 6.66 12.06
N ILE A 73 1.54 6.34 11.05
CA ILE A 73 2.00 5.99 9.71
C ILE A 73 2.30 7.30 8.97
N SER A 74 3.59 7.65 8.91
CA SER A 74 4.06 8.86 8.24
C SER A 74 3.96 8.72 6.71
N LEU A 75 3.92 9.87 6.02
CA LEU A 75 4.08 9.98 4.57
C LEU A 75 5.55 9.80 4.16
N GLU A 76 6.20 8.77 4.68
CA GLU A 76 7.61 8.46 4.45
C GLU A 76 7.73 7.07 3.83
N GLY A 77 8.72 6.92 2.95
CA GLY A 77 9.00 5.68 2.25
C GLY A 77 8.90 5.82 0.73
N LYS A 78 9.69 5.00 0.03
CA LYS A 78 9.94 5.15 -1.41
C LYS A 78 8.66 5.25 -2.25
N PHE A 79 7.65 4.44 -1.95
CA PHE A 79 6.40 4.45 -2.72
C PHE A 79 5.61 5.75 -2.52
N ILE A 80 5.33 6.14 -1.28
CA ILE A 80 4.48 7.31 -0.99
C ILE A 80 5.15 8.62 -1.36
N GLU A 81 6.48 8.71 -1.21
CA GLU A 81 7.26 9.87 -1.62
C GLU A 81 7.22 10.04 -3.15
N SER A 82 7.41 8.96 -3.92
CA SER A 82 7.28 9.00 -5.37
C SER A 82 5.86 9.38 -5.79
N TRP A 83 4.85 8.73 -5.20
CA TRP A 83 3.45 8.96 -5.53
C TRP A 83 3.03 10.42 -5.29
N THR A 84 3.39 10.98 -4.14
CA THR A 84 3.04 12.36 -3.80
C THR A 84 3.80 13.36 -4.67
N ALA A 85 5.09 13.14 -4.96
CA ALA A 85 5.85 14.00 -5.87
C ALA A 85 5.20 14.11 -7.26
N ASP A 86 4.72 12.99 -7.80
CA ASP A 86 4.11 12.94 -9.13
C ASP A 86 2.70 13.56 -9.16
N ASN A 87 1.94 13.49 -8.06
CA ASN A 87 0.52 13.86 -8.03
C ASN A 87 0.19 15.19 -7.33
N LEU A 88 1.15 15.83 -6.64
CA LEU A 88 0.93 17.13 -5.96
C LEU A 88 0.90 18.35 -6.91
N THR A 89 1.28 18.19 -8.18
CA THR A 89 1.41 19.31 -9.14
C THR A 89 0.22 19.47 -10.09
N ILE A 90 -0.76 18.56 -10.05
CA ILE A 90 -1.88 18.52 -10.99
C ILE A 90 -3.14 19.14 -10.34
N PRO A 91 -3.75 20.19 -10.93
CA PRO A 91 -4.99 20.77 -10.44
C PRO A 91 -6.12 19.73 -10.30
N ALA A 92 -6.91 19.83 -9.23
CA ALA A 92 -7.93 18.85 -8.83
C ALA A 92 -9.23 18.89 -9.67
N ASP A 93 -9.23 19.59 -10.82
CA ASP A 93 -10.48 20.07 -11.44
C ASP A 93 -11.22 19.04 -12.30
N SER A 94 -10.82 17.76 -12.29
CA SER A 94 -11.61 16.69 -12.91
C SER A 94 -11.46 15.37 -12.15
N PRO A 95 -12.58 14.67 -11.86
CA PRO A 95 -12.51 13.31 -11.36
C PRO A 95 -11.80 12.40 -12.37
N LEU A 96 -11.02 11.44 -11.87
CA LEU A 96 -10.37 10.43 -12.69
C LEU A 96 -11.42 9.53 -13.35
N SER A 97 -11.19 9.14 -14.60
CA SER A 97 -12.06 8.17 -15.28
C SER A 97 -11.84 6.77 -14.71
N GLN A 98 -12.85 5.90 -14.76
CA GLN A 98 -12.74 4.52 -14.29
C GLN A 98 -11.55 3.77 -14.92
N HIS A 99 -11.26 4.03 -16.19
CA HIS A 99 -10.11 3.46 -16.89
C HIS A 99 -8.78 3.83 -16.20
N ILE A 100 -8.60 5.09 -15.82
CA ILE A 100 -7.40 5.55 -15.12
C ILE A 100 -7.32 4.94 -13.73
N LEU A 101 -8.44 4.83 -13.02
CA LEU A 101 -8.49 4.19 -11.70
C LEU A 101 -8.06 2.71 -11.78
N ASP A 102 -8.52 1.99 -12.81
CA ASP A 102 -8.17 0.59 -13.03
C ASP A 102 -6.70 0.42 -13.45
N GLU A 103 -6.15 1.34 -14.25
CA GLU A 103 -4.72 1.39 -14.59
C GLU A 103 -3.85 1.60 -13.35
N ILE A 104 -4.20 2.55 -12.48
CA ILE A 104 -3.50 2.79 -11.21
C ILE A 104 -3.52 1.53 -10.34
N ARG A 105 -4.71 0.93 -10.14
CA ARG A 105 -4.84 -0.30 -9.35
C ARG A 105 -4.05 -1.46 -9.93
N THR A 106 -4.03 -1.60 -11.26
CA THR A 106 -3.26 -2.62 -11.96
C THR A 106 -1.75 -2.41 -11.76
N SER A 107 -1.27 -1.16 -11.87
CA SER A 107 0.13 -0.83 -11.61
C SER A 107 0.53 -1.16 -10.18
N ILE A 108 -0.26 -0.72 -9.20
CA ILE A 108 0.00 -0.98 -7.78
C ILE A 108 -0.05 -2.48 -7.49
N TRP A 109 -0.98 -3.21 -8.09
CA TRP A 109 -1.06 -4.66 -7.94
C TRP A 109 0.21 -5.36 -8.43
N ASN A 110 0.72 -4.98 -9.60
CA ASN A 110 1.96 -5.54 -10.15
C ASN A 110 3.14 -5.28 -9.19
N ASP A 111 3.29 -4.06 -8.69
CA ASP A 111 4.35 -3.71 -7.73
C ASP A 111 4.19 -4.46 -6.41
N PHE A 112 2.96 -4.56 -5.91
CA PHE A 112 2.64 -5.26 -4.67
C PHE A 112 3.04 -6.75 -4.76
N GLN A 113 2.76 -7.41 -5.88
CA GLN A 113 3.12 -8.81 -6.09
C GLN A 113 4.63 -9.04 -6.16
N LEU A 114 5.41 -8.07 -6.65
CA LEU A 114 6.87 -8.15 -6.66
C LEU A 114 7.47 -8.08 -5.25
N ILE A 115 6.84 -7.31 -4.36
CA ILE A 115 7.35 -7.04 -3.01
C ILE A 115 6.83 -8.06 -1.99
N PHE A 116 5.59 -8.52 -2.15
CA PHE A 116 4.93 -9.47 -1.25
C PHE A 116 4.57 -10.76 -2.00
N PRO A 117 5.56 -11.54 -2.46
CA PRO A 117 5.29 -12.74 -3.22
C PRO A 117 4.48 -13.74 -2.38
N PHE A 118 3.46 -14.31 -3.00
CA PHE A 118 2.69 -15.44 -2.46
C PHE A 118 3.63 -16.56 -1.99
N PRO A 119 3.24 -17.37 -0.97
CA PRO A 119 4.17 -18.02 -0.05
C PRO A 119 4.92 -19.25 -0.59
N HIS A 120 5.10 -19.39 -1.90
CA HIS A 120 5.79 -20.54 -2.49
C HIS A 120 7.17 -20.23 -3.05
N THR A 121 7.67 -19.00 -2.94
CA THR A 121 9.03 -18.67 -3.37
C THR A 121 9.74 -17.76 -2.38
N ARG A 122 10.50 -18.42 -1.50
CA ARG A 122 11.74 -17.98 -0.84
C ARG A 122 11.82 -16.51 -0.42
N SER A 123 11.71 -16.33 0.89
CA SER A 123 12.34 -15.27 1.67
C SER A 123 12.08 -13.84 1.16
N ILE A 124 11.07 -13.21 1.77
CA ILE A 124 10.91 -11.74 1.87
C ILE A 124 12.26 -11.05 2.20
N LEU A 125 13.22 -11.76 2.80
CA LEU A 125 14.57 -11.29 3.13
C LEU A 125 15.56 -11.15 1.95
N PHE A 126 15.29 -11.68 0.74
CA PHE A 126 16.29 -11.66 -0.34
C PHE A 126 16.24 -10.43 -1.25
N LEU A 127 15.12 -9.70 -1.33
CA LEU A 127 15.02 -8.49 -2.17
C LEU A 127 15.51 -7.21 -1.44
N TYR A 128 15.58 -7.20 -0.11
CA TYR A 128 15.94 -6.01 0.67
C TYR A 128 17.44 -5.80 0.89
N LYS A 129 18.31 -6.75 0.50
CA LYS A 129 19.77 -6.52 0.46
C LYS A 129 20.26 -5.73 -0.76
N LEU A 130 19.38 -5.45 -1.73
CA LEU A 130 19.74 -4.72 -2.95
C LEU A 130 19.28 -3.25 -2.95
N TYR A 131 18.58 -2.80 -1.90
CA TYR A 131 17.96 -1.46 -1.85
C TYR A 131 18.28 -0.65 -0.58
N LEU A 132 19.24 -1.11 0.23
CA LEU A 132 19.93 -0.35 1.30
C LEU A 132 21.40 -0.16 0.92
#